data_AF-A0A2L0EUG7-F1
#
_entry.id   AF-A0A2L0EUG7-F1
#
_cell.length_a   1.000
_cell.length_b   1.000
_cell.length_c   1.000
_cell.angle_alpha   90.00
_cell.angle_beta   90.00
_cell.angle_gamma   90.00
#
_symmetry.space_group_name_H-M   'P 1'
#
loop_
_entity.id
_entity.type
_entity.pdbx_description
1 polymer ?
#
loop_
_entity_poly.entity_id
_entity_poly.type
_entity_poly.pdbx_seq_one_letter_code
_entity_poly.pdbx_strand_id
1 'polypeptide(L)'
;MPAQAPAPPAPPAPAPALPGTEARAPRGRLRPGGPRARGRRIAQIAYYSLAALVIVACTLQLIQQVFFLPAARSPYGSCQEGLLALVRAVERARDAAPGTDGEDAALARFRSELAPEWTYRDGVAAACRGSAEDERALDAIERLRYAEEHAARREAGDLAPLRRRVRAIVDGQLGPGSPR
;
A
#
# COMPACT_ATOMS: atom_id res chain seq x y z
N MET A 1 29.65 -31.73 -17.47
CA MET A 1 28.21 -32.03 -17.63
C MET A 1 27.47 -30.70 -17.66
N PRO A 2 27.14 -30.14 -18.84
CA PRO A 2 26.52 -28.83 -18.92
C PRO A 2 25.04 -28.89 -18.50
N ALA A 3 24.68 -28.04 -17.54
CA ALA A 3 23.32 -27.87 -17.05
C ALA A 3 22.46 -27.19 -18.11
N GLN A 4 21.38 -27.87 -18.50
CA GLN A 4 20.41 -27.40 -19.48
C GLN A 4 19.47 -26.40 -18.81
N ALA A 5 19.41 -25.17 -19.32
CA ALA A 5 18.49 -24.14 -18.84
C ALA A 5 17.02 -24.51 -19.17
N PRO A 6 16.04 -24.22 -18.29
CA PRO A 6 14.64 -24.48 -18.57
C PRO A 6 14.12 -23.55 -19.67
N ALA A 7 13.37 -24.13 -20.61
CA ALA A 7 12.75 -23.42 -21.73
C ALA A 7 11.71 -22.37 -21.25
N PRO A 8 11.56 -21.24 -21.97
CA PRO A 8 10.51 -20.27 -21.67
C PRO A 8 9.11 -20.88 -21.89
N PRO A 9 8.09 -20.49 -21.09
CA PRO A 9 6.73 -20.96 -21.29
C PRO A 9 6.18 -20.49 -22.64
N ALA A 10 5.50 -21.40 -23.34
CA ALA A 10 4.84 -21.13 -24.61
C ALA A 10 3.79 -20.01 -24.46
N PRO A 11 3.59 -19.18 -25.51
CA PRO A 11 2.49 -18.22 -25.53
C PRO A 11 1.14 -18.94 -25.43
N PRO A 12 0.14 -18.36 -24.75
CA PRO A 12 -1.18 -18.96 -24.66
C PRO A 12 -1.80 -19.13 -26.05
N ALA A 13 -2.33 -20.32 -26.31
CA ALA A 13 -3.01 -20.64 -27.56
C ALA A 13 -4.23 -19.71 -27.76
N PRO A 14 -4.51 -19.27 -29.01
CA PRO A 14 -5.74 -18.54 -29.29
C PRO A 14 -6.95 -19.44 -29.00
N ALA A 15 -7.89 -18.91 -28.23
CA ALA A 15 -9.13 -19.59 -27.88
C ALA A 15 -9.91 -20.02 -29.14
N PRO A 16 -10.59 -21.17 -29.13
CA PRO A 16 -11.41 -21.61 -30.25
C PRO A 16 -12.54 -20.61 -30.49
N ALA A 17 -12.65 -20.13 -31.73
CA ALA A 17 -13.76 -19.31 -32.18
C ALA A 17 -15.08 -20.10 -32.03
N LEU A 18 -15.98 -19.61 -31.19
CA LEU A 18 -17.33 -20.14 -31.05
C LEU A 18 -18.11 -19.92 -32.36
N PRO A 19 -18.65 -20.96 -33.00
CA PRO A 19 -19.56 -20.83 -34.12
C PRO A 19 -21.00 -20.69 -33.59
N GLY A 20 -21.64 -19.56 -33.89
CA GLY A 20 -23.08 -19.41 -33.70
C GLY A 20 -23.54 -18.08 -33.12
N THR A 21 -23.39 -17.00 -33.89
CA THR A 21 -24.25 -15.82 -33.73
C THR A 21 -24.66 -15.32 -35.11
N GLU A 22 -25.44 -16.14 -35.81
CA GLU A 22 -26.22 -15.65 -36.93
C GLU A 22 -27.39 -14.79 -36.41
N ALA A 23 -27.33 -13.52 -36.79
CA ALA A 23 -28.43 -12.65 -37.14
C ALA A 23 -29.60 -12.49 -36.16
N ARG A 24 -29.50 -11.41 -35.35
CA ARG A 24 -30.63 -10.49 -35.25
C ARG A 24 -30.17 -9.06 -35.54
N ALA A 25 -30.29 -8.69 -36.80
CA ALA A 25 -30.18 -7.30 -37.23
C ALA A 25 -31.07 -6.42 -36.34
N PRO A 26 -30.56 -5.34 -35.73
CA PRO A 26 -31.43 -4.37 -35.13
C PRO A 26 -32.15 -3.63 -36.27
N ARG A 27 -33.34 -4.11 -36.66
CA ARG A 27 -34.37 -3.23 -37.23
C ARG A 27 -34.91 -2.32 -36.13
N GLY A 28 -34.01 -1.56 -35.51
CA GLY A 28 -34.34 -0.37 -34.76
C GLY A 28 -34.54 0.74 -35.78
N ARG A 29 -35.80 0.98 -36.14
CA ARG A 29 -36.20 2.20 -36.85
C ARG A 29 -35.45 3.36 -36.20
N LEU A 30 -34.60 4.07 -36.95
CA LEU A 30 -34.25 5.44 -36.60
C LEU A 30 -35.54 6.25 -36.74
N ARG A 31 -36.39 6.21 -35.70
CA ARG A 31 -37.38 7.25 -35.49
C ARG A 31 -36.57 8.54 -35.28
N PRO A 32 -36.77 9.60 -36.07
CA PRO A 32 -36.14 10.87 -35.80
C PRO A 32 -36.48 11.26 -34.37
N GLY A 33 -35.45 11.36 -33.54
CA GLY A 33 -35.60 11.56 -32.11
C GLY A 33 -36.36 12.86 -31.87
N GLY A 34 -37.55 12.76 -31.27
CA GLY A 34 -38.26 13.93 -30.77
C GLY A 34 -37.39 14.72 -29.77
N PRO A 35 -37.78 15.95 -29.44
CA PRO A 35 -37.00 16.86 -28.56
C PRO A 35 -36.54 16.21 -27.25
N ARG A 36 -37.27 15.22 -26.73
CA ARG A 36 -36.92 14.43 -25.54
C ARG A 36 -35.64 13.58 -25.69
N ALA A 37 -35.35 13.04 -26.88
CA ALA A 37 -34.15 12.25 -27.14
C ALA A 37 -32.88 13.12 -27.22
N ARG A 38 -33.01 14.36 -27.72
CA ARG A 38 -31.93 15.35 -27.69
C ARG A 38 -31.64 15.82 -26.25
N GLY A 39 -32.69 16.07 -25.45
CA GLY A 39 -32.54 16.43 -24.03
C GLY A 39 -31.74 15.39 -23.24
N ARG A 40 -32.01 14.10 -23.43
CA ARG A 40 -31.26 13.02 -22.77
C ARG A 40 -29.78 12.99 -23.16
N ARG A 41 -29.45 13.20 -24.44
CA ARG A 41 -28.06 13.26 -24.91
C ARG A 41 -27.32 14.46 -24.32
N ILE A 42 -27.96 15.62 -24.27
CA ILE A 42 -27.38 16.83 -23.69
C ILE A 42 -27.12 16.61 -22.19
N ALA A 43 -28.09 16.07 -21.45
CA ALA A 43 -27.93 15.77 -20.03
C ALA A 43 -26.79 14.76 -19.78
N GLN A 44 -26.68 13.73 -20.63
CA GLN A 44 -25.63 12.72 -20.51
C GLN A 44 -24.23 13.28 -20.81
N ILE A 45 -24.10 14.12 -21.85
CA ILE A 45 -22.85 14.82 -22.16
C ILE A 45 -22.47 15.76 -21.03
N ALA A 46 -23.42 16.55 -20.53
CA ALA A 46 -23.21 17.47 -19.41
C ALA A 46 -22.76 16.72 -18.14
N TYR A 47 -23.39 15.59 -17.84
CA TYR A 47 -23.04 14.76 -16.70
C TYR A 47 -21.62 14.19 -16.82
N TYR A 48 -21.28 13.56 -17.96
CA TYR A 48 -19.95 12.97 -18.13
C TYR A 48 -18.84 14.01 -18.23
N SER A 49 -19.11 15.16 -18.84
CA SER A 49 -18.14 16.25 -18.89
C SER A 49 -17.88 16.83 -17.50
N LEU A 50 -18.92 17.03 -16.68
CA LEU A 50 -18.76 17.44 -15.29
C LEU A 50 -17.97 16.39 -14.49
N ALA A 51 -18.33 15.11 -14.60
CA ALA A 51 -17.61 14.03 -13.93
C ALA A 51 -16.14 13.97 -14.35
N ALA A 52 -15.86 14.05 -15.65
CA ALA A 52 -14.49 14.08 -16.16
C ALA A 52 -13.71 15.28 -15.65
N LEU A 53 -14.32 16.47 -15.59
CA LEU A 53 -13.68 17.67 -15.08
C LEU A 53 -13.32 17.55 -13.60
N VAL A 54 -14.22 16.97 -12.79
CA VAL A 54 -13.94 16.68 -11.37
C VAL A 54 -12.79 15.69 -11.23
N ILE A 55 -12.79 14.60 -12.01
CA ILE A 55 -11.71 13.61 -11.99
C ILE A 55 -10.36 14.25 -12.36
N VAL A 56 -10.33 15.07 -13.41
CA VAL A 56 -9.12 15.77 -13.84
C VAL A 56 -8.65 16.75 -12.77
N ALA A 57 -9.55 17.53 -12.18
CA ALA A 57 -9.21 18.47 -11.11
C ALA A 57 -8.63 17.75 -9.88
N CYS A 58 -9.25 16.67 -9.42
CA CYS A 58 -8.74 15.86 -8.31
C CYS A 58 -7.39 15.22 -8.65
N THR A 59 -7.23 14.70 -9.87
CA THR A 59 -5.95 14.13 -10.32
C THR A 59 -4.84 15.18 -10.30
N LEU A 60 -5.11 16.39 -10.79
CA LEU A 60 -4.15 17.50 -10.78
C LEU A 60 -3.79 17.95 -9.36
N GLN A 61 -4.76 18.00 -8.45
CA GLN A 61 -4.50 18.31 -7.04
C GLN A 61 -3.56 17.28 -6.40
N LEU A 62 -3.80 15.99 -6.64
CA LEU A 62 -2.95 14.92 -6.13
C LEU A 62 -1.52 14.99 -6.72
N ILE A 63 -1.40 15.25 -8.02
CA ILE A 63 -0.09 15.46 -8.67
C ILE A 63 0.63 16.64 -8.02
N GLN A 64 -0.05 17.76 -7.81
CA GLN A 64 0.57 18.91 -7.16
C GLN A 64 1.00 18.63 -5.72
N GLN A 65 0.18 17.89 -4.96
CA GLN A 65 0.52 17.52 -3.59
C GLN A 65 1.73 16.60 -3.49
N VAL A 66 1.86 15.64 -4.39
CA VAL A 66 2.97 14.67 -4.36
C VAL A 66 4.26 15.26 -4.93
N PHE A 67 4.18 16.10 -5.97
CA PHE A 67 5.38 16.56 -6.69
C PHE A 67 5.82 17.98 -6.33
N PHE A 68 4.93 18.85 -5.87
CA PHE A 68 5.22 20.30 -5.75
C PHE A 68 5.07 20.86 -4.34
N LEU A 69 4.42 20.17 -3.39
CA LEU A 69 4.50 20.60 -2.01
C LEU A 69 5.89 20.28 -1.45
N PRO A 70 6.59 21.25 -0.84
CA PRO A 70 7.91 21.02 -0.29
C PRO A 70 7.80 19.97 0.82
N ALA A 71 8.56 18.89 0.67
CA ALA A 71 8.81 17.93 1.75
C ALA A 71 9.14 18.70 3.03
N ALA A 72 8.57 18.27 4.16
CA ALA A 72 8.82 18.89 5.44
C ALA A 72 10.34 19.03 5.63
N ARG A 73 10.81 20.26 5.83
CA ARG A 73 12.24 20.52 5.93
C ARG A 73 12.80 19.66 7.06
N SER A 74 13.80 18.84 6.73
CA SER A 74 14.49 18.01 7.70
C SER A 74 15.03 18.89 8.84
N PRO A 75 14.78 18.53 10.12
CA PRO A 75 15.36 19.23 11.25
C PRO A 75 16.86 18.94 11.43
N TYR A 76 17.39 17.93 10.74
CA TYR A 76 18.79 17.51 10.84
C TYR A 76 19.71 18.43 10.05
N GLY A 77 20.89 18.73 10.61
CA GLY A 77 21.89 19.62 10.01
C GLY A 77 22.68 18.98 8.87
N SER A 78 22.64 17.65 8.74
CA SER A 78 23.31 16.90 7.68
C SER A 78 22.52 15.67 7.24
N CYS A 79 22.83 15.16 6.05
CA CYS A 79 22.28 13.90 5.54
C CYS A 79 22.57 12.73 6.50
N GLN A 80 23.83 12.57 6.94
CA GLN A 80 24.24 11.48 7.83
C GLN A 80 23.49 11.49 9.16
N GLU A 81 23.28 12.68 9.74
CA GLU A 81 22.48 12.83 10.95
C GLU A 81 21.03 12.37 10.72
N GLY A 82 20.44 12.72 9.57
CA GLY A 82 19.11 12.26 9.18
C GLY A 82 19.04 10.74 8.98
N LEU A 83 20.02 10.13 8.32
CA LEU A 83 20.08 8.68 8.14
C LEU A 83 20.18 7.94 9.49
N LEU A 84 21.02 8.42 10.40
CA LEU A 84 21.14 7.85 11.75
C LEU A 84 19.84 7.97 12.55
N ALA A 85 19.14 9.10 12.43
CA ALA A 85 17.85 9.28 13.08
C ALA A 85 16.79 8.31 12.52
N LEU A 86 16.75 8.10 11.20
CA LEU A 86 15.84 7.12 10.59
C LEU A 86 16.11 5.69 11.06
N VAL A 87 17.38 5.28 11.13
CA VAL A 87 17.77 3.94 11.64
C VAL A 87 17.32 3.75 13.07
N ARG A 88 17.64 4.70 13.96
CA ARG A 88 17.25 4.63 15.38
C ARG A 88 15.74 4.56 15.54
N ALA A 89 14.98 5.27 14.71
CA ALA A 89 13.52 5.19 14.73
C ALA A 89 13.00 3.81 14.31
N VAL A 90 13.62 3.15 13.32
CA VAL A 90 13.27 1.76 12.95
C VAL A 90 13.60 0.79 14.09
N GLU A 91 14.75 0.93 14.74
CA GLU A 91 15.13 0.09 15.87
C GLU A 91 14.14 0.25 17.04
N ARG A 92 13.78 1.49 17.41
CA ARG A 92 12.75 1.76 18.42
C ARG A 92 11.40 1.14 18.05
N ALA A 93 11.00 1.27 16.79
CA ALA A 93 9.74 0.72 16.30
C ALA A 93 9.71 -0.81 16.35
N ARG A 94 10.81 -1.46 15.98
CA ARG A 94 10.97 -2.92 16.08
C ARG A 94 10.84 -3.38 17.52
N ASP A 95 11.52 -2.73 18.45
CA ASP A 95 11.54 -3.14 19.85
C ASP A 95 10.18 -2.93 20.55
N ALA A 96 9.34 -2.02 20.02
CA ALA A 96 8.01 -1.74 20.54
C ALA A 96 6.89 -2.62 19.97
N ALA A 97 7.10 -3.31 18.85
CA ALA A 97 6.08 -4.13 18.19
C ALA A 97 5.69 -5.42 18.95
N PRO A 98 6.61 -6.14 19.64
CA PRO A 98 6.28 -7.34 20.38
C PRO A 98 5.26 -7.12 21.49
N GLY A 99 4.56 -8.20 21.87
CA GLY A 99 3.66 -8.20 23.04
C GLY A 99 2.27 -7.58 22.81
N THR A 100 1.97 -7.10 21.60
CA THR A 100 0.65 -6.57 21.23
C THR A 100 -0.39 -7.67 20.98
N ASP A 101 -1.66 -7.33 21.19
CA ASP A 101 -2.79 -8.26 21.01
C ASP A 101 -3.30 -8.24 19.55
N GLY A 102 -2.51 -8.80 18.64
CA GLY A 102 -2.90 -9.01 17.24
C GLY A 102 -2.14 -8.14 16.23
N GLU A 103 -2.30 -8.49 14.94
CA GLU A 103 -1.56 -7.89 13.82
C GLU A 103 -1.78 -6.37 13.72
N ASP A 104 -3.03 -5.91 13.74
CA ASP A 104 -3.36 -4.49 13.61
C ASP A 104 -2.77 -3.65 14.75
N ALA A 105 -2.77 -4.19 15.98
CA ALA A 105 -2.21 -3.54 17.15
C ALA A 105 -0.67 -3.46 17.07
N ALA A 106 -0.02 -4.54 16.65
CA ALA A 106 1.42 -4.57 16.41
C ALA A 106 1.85 -3.54 15.36
N LEU A 107 1.09 -3.48 14.27
CA LEU A 107 1.35 -2.58 13.16
C LEU A 107 1.12 -1.11 13.53
N ALA A 108 0.04 -0.82 14.24
CA ALA A 108 -0.23 0.51 14.76
C ALA A 108 0.88 0.96 15.72
N ARG A 109 1.33 0.07 16.62
CA ARG A 109 2.43 0.36 17.56
C ARG A 109 3.73 0.64 16.83
N PHE A 110 4.13 -0.24 15.89
CA PHE A 110 5.31 -0.04 15.05
C PHE A 110 5.28 1.31 14.33
N ARG A 111 4.16 1.63 13.66
CA ARG A 111 4.01 2.91 12.93
C ARG A 111 4.04 4.13 13.85
N SER A 112 3.48 4.03 15.04
CA SER A 112 3.49 5.14 16.01
C SER A 112 4.91 5.47 16.48
N GLU A 113 5.79 4.48 16.56
CA GLU A 113 7.15 4.64 17.08
C GLU A 113 8.16 5.07 16.00
N LEU A 114 7.81 4.92 14.71
CA LEU A 114 8.57 5.52 13.61
C LEU A 114 8.49 7.05 13.59
N ALA A 115 7.45 7.63 14.21
CA ALA A 115 7.32 9.07 14.32
C ALA A 115 8.19 9.62 15.47
N PRO A 116 8.64 10.89 15.37
CA PRO A 116 8.40 11.84 14.27
C PRO A 116 9.39 11.72 13.09
N GLU A 117 10.50 10.99 13.23
CA GLU A 117 11.65 11.00 12.31
C GLU A 117 11.26 10.62 10.88
N TRP A 118 10.41 9.59 10.72
CA TRP A 118 9.94 9.14 9.42
C TRP A 118 9.02 10.13 8.70
N THR A 119 8.51 11.16 9.39
CA THR A 119 7.78 12.29 8.76
C THR A 119 8.71 13.15 7.91
N TYR A 120 9.99 13.22 8.28
CA TYR A 120 10.99 14.06 7.62
C TYR A 120 11.83 13.29 6.59
N ARG A 121 11.48 12.04 6.28
CA ARG A 121 12.20 11.16 5.34
C ARG A 121 12.48 11.85 4.00
N ASP A 122 11.49 12.52 3.41
CA ASP A 122 11.68 13.22 2.13
C ASP A 122 12.62 14.43 2.25
N GLY A 123 12.63 15.09 3.41
CA GLY A 123 13.58 16.15 3.74
C GLY A 123 15.02 15.61 3.89
N VAL A 124 15.18 14.43 4.49
CA VAL A 124 16.47 13.73 4.57
C VAL A 124 16.93 13.30 3.18
N ALA A 125 16.03 12.71 2.38
CA ALA A 125 16.31 12.36 0.99
C ALA A 125 16.80 13.56 0.19
N ALA A 126 16.14 14.72 0.35
CA ALA A 126 16.55 15.95 -0.30
C ALA A 126 17.94 16.43 0.12
N ALA A 127 18.34 16.22 1.38
CA ALA A 127 19.66 16.57 1.92
C ALA A 127 20.76 15.59 1.47
N CYS A 128 20.42 14.34 1.18
CA CYS A 128 21.34 13.31 0.70
C CYS A 128 21.57 13.35 -0.83
N ARG A 129 20.81 14.16 -1.57
CA ARG A 129 20.96 14.28 -3.03
C ARG A 129 22.35 14.72 -3.42
N GLY A 130 22.94 14.02 -4.39
CA GLY A 130 24.27 14.32 -4.93
C GLY A 130 25.39 13.45 -4.36
N SER A 131 25.07 12.56 -3.42
CA SER A 131 25.97 11.51 -2.94
C SER A 131 25.36 10.14 -3.21
N ALA A 132 25.94 9.42 -4.18
CA ALA A 132 25.46 8.09 -4.55
C ALA A 132 25.59 7.06 -3.40
N GLU A 133 26.49 7.30 -2.45
CA GLU A 133 26.64 6.46 -1.26
C GLU A 133 25.50 6.70 -0.28
N ASP A 134 25.20 7.97 0.04
CA ASP A 134 24.14 8.33 0.98
C ASP A 134 22.74 7.98 0.43
N GLU A 135 22.54 8.13 -0.87
CA GLU A 135 21.29 7.70 -1.54
C GLU A 135 21.09 6.18 -1.43
N ARG A 136 22.15 5.38 -1.57
CA ARG A 136 22.08 3.92 -1.37
C ARG A 136 21.86 3.56 0.09
N ALA A 137 22.47 4.28 1.01
CA ALA A 137 22.25 4.08 2.44
C ALA A 137 20.78 4.32 2.80
N LEU A 138 20.18 5.40 2.27
CA LEU A 138 18.74 5.67 2.43
C LEU A 138 17.88 4.53 1.87
N ASP A 139 18.13 4.04 0.66
CA ASP A 139 17.39 2.91 0.07
C ASP A 139 17.49 1.64 0.94
N ALA A 140 18.68 1.34 1.47
CA ALA A 140 18.87 0.21 2.37
C ALA A 140 18.06 0.34 3.67
N ILE A 141 17.99 1.55 4.24
CA ILE A 141 17.20 1.84 5.45
C ILE A 141 15.70 1.69 5.17
N GLU A 142 15.23 2.13 3.99
CA GLU A 142 13.84 1.95 3.58
C GLU A 142 13.45 0.48 3.41
N ARG A 143 14.33 -0.31 2.80
CA ARG A 143 14.15 -1.76 2.69
C ARG A 143 14.12 -2.42 4.07
N LEU A 144 14.98 -1.99 4.99
CA LEU A 144 14.97 -2.49 6.37
C LEU A 144 13.65 -2.18 7.06
N ARG A 145 13.17 -0.93 7.02
CA ARG A 145 11.85 -0.57 7.59
C ARG A 145 10.74 -1.44 7.02
N TYR A 146 10.72 -1.63 5.70
CA TYR A 146 9.72 -2.47 5.04
C TYR A 146 9.78 -3.91 5.54
N ALA A 147 10.97 -4.49 5.64
CA ALA A 147 11.16 -5.84 6.15
C ALA A 147 10.71 -5.99 7.60
N GLU A 148 11.04 -5.02 8.47
CA GLU A 148 10.64 -5.01 9.88
C GLU A 148 9.11 -4.87 10.05
N GLU A 149 8.46 -4.02 9.25
CA GLU A 149 7.00 -3.92 9.25
C GLU A 149 6.35 -5.26 8.88
N HIS A 150 6.92 -5.98 7.90
CA HIS A 150 6.44 -7.31 7.50
C HIS A 150 6.72 -8.38 8.57
N ALA A 151 7.87 -8.29 9.25
CA ALA A 151 8.19 -9.17 10.36
C ALA A 151 7.20 -8.99 11.53
N ALA A 152 6.94 -7.74 11.92
CA ALA A 152 5.99 -7.40 12.97
C ALA A 152 4.58 -7.96 12.70
N ARG A 153 4.10 -7.87 11.45
CA ARG A 153 2.81 -8.46 11.06
C ARG A 153 2.78 -9.98 11.22
N ARG A 154 3.81 -10.66 10.69
CA ARG A 154 3.89 -12.13 10.77
C ARG A 154 3.97 -12.62 12.21
N GLU A 155 4.86 -12.02 13.01
CA GLU A 155 5.05 -12.40 14.40
C GLU A 155 3.77 -12.19 15.23
N ALA A 156 3.08 -11.06 15.05
CA ALA A 156 1.82 -10.80 15.74
C ALA A 156 0.69 -11.71 15.28
N GLY A 157 0.62 -12.03 13.99
CA GLY A 157 -0.35 -12.97 13.42
C GLY A 157 -0.20 -14.38 13.99
N ASP A 158 1.04 -14.86 14.13
CA ASP A 158 1.33 -16.22 14.62
C ASP A 158 1.21 -16.32 16.15
N LEU A 159 1.66 -15.30 16.89
CA LEU A 159 1.70 -15.34 18.36
C LEU A 159 0.38 -14.98 19.04
N ALA A 160 -0.46 -14.11 18.45
CA ALA A 160 -1.70 -13.69 19.10
C ALA A 160 -2.71 -14.84 19.34
N PRO A 161 -2.95 -15.75 18.38
CA PRO A 161 -3.79 -16.94 18.63
C PRO A 161 -3.21 -17.84 19.72
N LEU A 162 -1.88 -18.02 19.74
CA LEU A 162 -1.20 -18.85 20.73
C LEU A 162 -1.38 -18.26 22.14
N ARG A 163 -1.18 -16.95 22.32
CA ARG A 163 -1.39 -16.26 23.60
C ARG A 163 -2.83 -16.36 24.09
N ARG A 164 -3.82 -16.25 23.20
CA ARG A 164 -5.23 -16.45 23.55
C ARG A 164 -5.50 -17.88 24.04
N ARG A 165 -4.94 -18.89 23.37
CA ARG A 165 -5.05 -20.29 23.81
C ARG A 165 -4.40 -20.52 25.17
N VAL A 166 -3.20 -19.98 25.40
CA VAL A 166 -2.50 -20.11 26.69
C VAL A 166 -3.27 -19.42 27.81
N ARG A 167 -3.77 -18.19 27.60
CA ARG A 167 -4.64 -17.49 28.57
C ARG A 167 -5.88 -18.34 28.91
N ALA A 168 -6.56 -18.89 27.91
CA ALA A 168 -7.73 -19.75 28.13
C ALA A 168 -7.40 -21.03 28.94
N ILE A 169 -6.22 -21.64 28.75
CA ILE A 169 -5.78 -22.79 29.54
C ILE A 169 -5.49 -22.38 30.99
N VAL A 170 -4.77 -21.28 31.19
CA VAL A 170 -4.43 -20.77 32.53
C VAL A 170 -5.70 -20.41 33.30
N ASP A 171 -6.61 -19.67 32.69
CA ASP A 171 -7.86 -19.23 33.32
C ASP A 171 -8.80 -20.41 33.61
N GLY A 172 -8.83 -21.42 32.73
CA GLY A 172 -9.73 -22.57 32.86
C GLY A 172 -9.22 -23.71 33.75
N GLN A 173 -7.91 -23.99 33.76
CA GLN A 173 -7.32 -25.15 34.46
C GLN A 173 -6.53 -24.78 35.71
N LEU A 174 -5.91 -23.59 35.74
CA LEU A 174 -5.01 -23.15 36.81
C LEU A 174 -5.56 -21.99 37.66
N GLY A 175 -6.77 -21.51 37.34
CA GLY A 175 -7.45 -20.48 38.12
C GLY A 175 -7.85 -20.97 39.53
N PRO A 176 -7.97 -20.06 40.53
CA PRO A 176 -8.16 -20.37 41.95
C PRO A 176 -9.49 -21.07 42.32
N GLY A 177 -10.27 -21.54 41.34
CA GLY A 177 -11.54 -22.22 41.51
C GLY A 177 -11.57 -23.68 41.03
N SER A 178 -10.43 -24.30 40.70
CA SER A 178 -10.43 -25.69 40.20
C SER A 178 -10.72 -26.68 41.36
N PRO A 179 -11.84 -27.44 41.33
CA PRO A 179 -12.10 -28.46 42.33
C PRO A 179 -11.11 -29.62 42.15
N ARG A 180 -10.44 -30.00 43.24
CA ARG A 180 -9.55 -31.18 43.31
C ARG A 180 -10.32 -32.47 43.11
#